data_AF-A0A7C5V5T7-F1
#
_entry.id   AF-A0A7C5V5T7-F1
#
_cell.length_a   1.000
_cell.length_b   1.000
_cell.length_c   1.000
_cell.angle_alpha   90.00
_cell.angle_beta   90.00
_cell.angle_gamma   90.00
#
_symmetry.space_group_name_H-M   'P 1'
#
loop_
_entity.id
_entity.type
_entity.pdbx_description
1 polymer ?
#
loop_
_entity_poly.entity_id
_entity_poly.type
_entity_poly.pdbx_seq_one_letter_code
_entity_poly.pdbx_strand_id
1 'polypeptide(L)'
;MKLFENRWFRINRLPRSRLKKGGLIFLTLCLTLLSIKAQYAFWLGLYGTETAIIASGVFETMRLASLFALLRWKGARKVAGIVIYIGIALFCGSVAITSWYSEILEIHAKEERALQQKYQTQINTVKVAFTQIMNEKITDAEQNLRWIENSLAKNPGSGYWQTRRDQYMVNRDGLIDELDSFLSEMPEDPEAWIEKNRARLGMESLPVSDEKTKLRAIDTAIQNTWHMNTEKAKKLVAIVFVVVIELGIVLLAVMAEWGDQSEKNVTVHDALSDILKTRHGKRDVEMFIQKCRDPYMKTGKLPGSSELTGRLRPILKTIAENGFEESDIKTLLRIQ
;
A
#
# COMPACT_ATOMS: atom_id res chain seq x y z
N MET A 1 24.33 11.73 52.99
CA MET A 1 24.52 11.03 51.69
C MET A 1 23.34 10.11 51.36
N LYS A 2 22.10 10.65 51.31
CA LYS A 2 20.86 9.91 50.93
C LYS A 2 19.77 10.87 50.41
N LEU A 3 20.15 11.88 49.61
CA LEU A 3 19.18 12.87 49.09
C LEU A 3 19.28 13.11 47.58
N PHE A 4 20.13 12.37 46.85
CA PHE A 4 20.36 12.63 45.42
C PHE A 4 20.09 11.45 44.47
N GLU A 5 19.62 10.30 44.93
CA GLU A 5 19.36 9.15 44.02
C GLU A 5 17.95 9.13 43.40
N ASN A 6 16.98 9.90 43.89
CA ASN A 6 15.58 9.75 43.46
C ASN A 6 15.09 10.74 42.39
N ARG A 7 15.97 11.56 41.79
CA ARG A 7 15.55 12.49 40.71
C ARG A 7 15.86 12.03 39.29
N TRP A 8 16.72 11.03 39.10
CA TRP A 8 17.15 10.62 37.76
C TRP A 8 16.31 9.50 37.12
N PHE A 9 15.55 8.74 37.90
CA PHE A 9 14.64 7.70 37.40
C PHE A 9 13.22 8.19 37.09
N ARG A 10 13.06 9.46 36.71
CA ARG A 10 11.78 10.05 36.31
C ARG A 10 11.80 10.57 34.87
N ILE A 11 12.58 9.92 34.00
CA ILE A 11 12.54 10.17 32.55
C ILE A 11 11.40 9.35 31.95
N ASN A 12 10.31 10.06 31.63
CA ASN A 12 9.37 9.78 30.55
C ASN A 12 8.84 8.34 30.40
N ARG A 13 8.10 7.85 31.40
CA ARG A 13 6.92 7.02 31.08
C ARG A 13 5.78 7.98 30.73
N LEU A 14 5.77 8.46 29.48
CA LEU A 14 4.51 8.95 28.89
C LEU A 14 3.45 7.87 29.18
N PRO A 15 2.28 8.23 29.75
CA PRO A 15 1.29 7.25 30.12
C PRO A 15 0.99 6.42 28.87
N ARG A 16 1.13 5.09 28.96
CA ARG A 16 0.99 4.16 27.82
C ARG A 16 -0.28 4.44 26.99
N SER A 17 -1.31 5.04 27.59
CA SER A 17 -2.52 5.53 26.92
C SER A 17 -2.26 6.67 25.91
N ARG A 18 -1.43 7.68 26.22
CA ARG A 18 -1.08 8.78 25.30
C ARG A 18 -0.20 8.32 24.13
N LEU A 19 0.72 7.39 24.37
CA LEU A 19 1.54 6.76 23.33
C LEU A 19 0.68 5.90 22.38
N LYS A 20 -0.28 5.14 22.91
CA LYS A 20 -1.25 4.38 22.10
C LYS A 20 -2.16 5.29 21.27
N LYS A 21 -2.74 6.34 21.88
CA LYS A 21 -3.59 7.33 21.19
C LYS A 21 -2.80 8.08 20.10
N GLY A 22 -1.56 8.51 20.40
CA GLY A 22 -0.67 9.18 19.44
C GLY A 22 -0.23 8.28 18.29
N GLY A 23 0.17 7.04 18.57
CA GLY A 23 0.54 6.06 17.54
C GLY A 23 -0.64 5.70 16.63
N LEU A 24 -1.85 5.63 17.18
CA LEU A 24 -3.07 5.37 16.41
C LEU A 24 -3.41 6.54 15.48
N ILE A 25 -3.35 7.78 15.97
CA ILE A 25 -3.56 8.98 15.13
C ILE A 25 -2.52 9.04 14.00
N PHE A 26 -1.25 8.78 14.31
CA PHE A 26 -0.17 8.78 13.33
C PHE A 26 -0.39 7.71 12.26
N LEU A 27 -0.72 6.47 12.66
CA LEU A 27 -0.95 5.38 11.73
C LEU A 27 -2.18 5.64 10.84
N THR A 28 -3.27 6.15 11.41
CA THR A 28 -4.45 6.55 10.62
C THR A 28 -4.07 7.61 9.59
N LEU A 29 -3.32 8.65 9.98
CA LEU A 29 -2.85 9.69 9.04
C LEU A 29 -1.97 9.11 7.92
N CYS A 30 -1.02 8.22 8.22
CA CYS A 30 -0.21 7.56 7.19
C CYS A 30 -1.07 6.74 6.22
N LEU A 31 -2.05 5.98 6.72
CA LEU A 31 -2.96 5.20 5.90
C LEU A 31 -3.93 6.07 5.08
N THR A 32 -4.26 7.25 5.60
CA THR A 32 -5.07 8.28 4.92
C THR A 32 -4.28 8.87 3.75
N LEU A 33 -3.00 9.19 3.95
CA LEU A 33 -2.12 9.70 2.90
C LEU A 33 -1.90 8.68 1.78
N LEU A 34 -1.70 7.40 2.12
CA LEU A 34 -1.60 6.33 1.12
C LEU A 34 -2.89 6.17 0.32
N SER A 35 -4.04 6.22 1.01
CA SER A 35 -5.38 6.18 0.38
C SER A 35 -5.58 7.35 -0.59
N ILE A 36 -5.27 8.58 -0.18
CA ILE A 36 -5.38 9.79 -1.02
C ILE A 36 -4.49 9.65 -2.26
N LYS A 37 -3.24 9.21 -2.10
CA LYS A 37 -2.32 9.03 -3.24
C LYS A 37 -2.88 8.05 -4.26
N ALA A 38 -3.38 6.90 -3.80
CA ALA A 38 -3.92 5.86 -4.68
C ALA A 38 -5.22 6.33 -5.39
N GLN A 39 -6.11 7.00 -4.66
CA GLN A 39 -7.31 7.59 -5.24
C GLN A 39 -6.99 8.68 -6.27
N TYR A 40 -6.07 9.59 -5.94
CA TYR A 40 -5.65 10.65 -6.84
C TYR A 40 -5.10 10.09 -8.15
N ALA A 41 -4.21 9.10 -8.09
CA ALA A 41 -3.65 8.46 -9.28
C ALA A 41 -4.73 7.79 -10.16
N PHE A 42 -5.69 7.09 -9.54
CA PHE A 42 -6.82 6.48 -10.26
C PHE A 42 -7.68 7.51 -10.99
N TRP A 43 -8.15 8.54 -10.27
CA TRP A 43 -9.05 9.54 -10.83
C TRP A 43 -8.33 10.43 -11.85
N LEU A 44 -7.03 10.69 -11.65
CA LEU A 44 -6.19 11.42 -12.60
C LEU A 44 -6.12 10.67 -13.93
N GLY A 45 -5.91 9.35 -13.88
CA GLY A 45 -5.82 8.51 -15.08
C GLY A 45 -7.12 8.42 -15.88
N LEU A 46 -8.29 8.57 -15.25
CA LEU A 46 -9.59 8.44 -15.91
C LEU A 46 -10.22 9.77 -16.33
N TYR A 47 -10.10 10.81 -15.51
CA TYR A 47 -10.92 12.03 -15.64
C TYR A 47 -10.11 13.32 -15.47
N GLY A 48 -8.77 13.24 -15.42
CA GLY A 48 -7.89 14.38 -15.32
C GLY A 48 -7.76 14.96 -13.90
N THR A 49 -6.98 16.05 -13.81
CA THR A 49 -6.52 16.64 -12.54
C THR A 49 -7.65 17.19 -11.67
N GLU A 50 -8.61 17.89 -12.27
CA GLU A 50 -9.71 18.53 -11.55
C GLU A 50 -10.59 17.51 -10.83
N THR A 51 -11.03 16.48 -11.55
CA THR A 51 -11.83 15.38 -11.00
C THR A 51 -11.06 14.60 -9.93
N ALA A 52 -9.74 14.43 -10.10
CA ALA A 52 -8.91 13.71 -9.15
C ALA A 52 -8.82 14.39 -7.79
N ILE A 53 -8.67 15.71 -7.76
CA ILE A 53 -8.61 16.49 -6.53
C ILE A 53 -9.96 16.42 -5.81
N ILE A 54 -11.06 16.64 -6.53
CA ILE A 54 -12.41 16.66 -5.96
C ILE A 54 -12.79 15.28 -5.41
N ALA A 55 -12.63 14.22 -6.22
CA ALA A 55 -13.04 12.87 -5.82
C ALA A 55 -12.21 12.35 -4.64
N SER A 56 -10.88 12.48 -4.68
CA SER A 56 -10.01 12.04 -3.57
C SER A 56 -10.31 12.80 -2.26
N GLY A 57 -10.60 14.11 -2.36
CA GLY A 57 -11.01 14.92 -1.21
C GLY A 57 -12.35 14.48 -0.63
N VAL A 58 -13.37 14.29 -1.46
CA VAL A 58 -14.72 13.92 -1.02
C VAL A 58 -14.74 12.53 -0.38
N PHE A 59 -14.13 11.53 -1.01
CA PHE A 59 -14.14 10.17 -0.47
C PHE A 59 -13.33 10.05 0.82
N GLU A 60 -12.18 10.72 0.91
CA GLU A 60 -11.38 10.67 2.14
C GLU A 60 -12.01 11.47 3.28
N THR A 61 -12.64 12.62 3.00
CA THR A 61 -13.41 13.36 4.02
C THR A 61 -14.61 12.56 4.52
N MET A 62 -15.33 11.84 3.65
CA MET A 62 -16.38 10.91 4.07
C MET A 62 -15.83 9.74 4.90
N ARG A 63 -14.65 9.19 4.55
CA ARG A 63 -13.99 8.11 5.32
C ARG A 63 -13.58 8.58 6.71
N LEU A 64 -13.01 9.78 6.83
CA LEU A 64 -12.66 10.37 8.12
C LEU A 64 -13.92 10.72 8.93
N ALA A 65 -14.95 11.30 8.31
CA ALA A 65 -16.20 11.64 8.98
C ALA A 65 -16.91 10.41 9.55
N SER A 66 -16.92 9.29 8.81
CA SER A 66 -17.47 8.01 9.28
C SER A 66 -16.62 7.40 10.41
N LEU A 67 -15.29 7.54 10.36
CA LEU A 67 -14.38 7.17 11.46
C LEU A 67 -14.64 8.02 12.73
N PHE A 68 -14.89 9.31 12.59
CA PHE A 68 -15.27 10.16 13.72
C PHE A 68 -16.67 9.82 14.27
N ALA A 69 -17.63 9.49 13.39
CA ALA A 69 -18.95 9.04 13.80
C ALA A 69 -18.87 7.72 14.60
N LEU A 70 -17.99 6.80 14.18
CA LEU A 70 -17.67 5.56 14.90
C LEU A 70 -17.17 5.79 16.32
N LEU A 71 -16.30 6.79 16.50
CA LEU A 71 -15.73 7.13 17.81
C LEU A 71 -16.70 7.88 18.73
N ARG A 72 -17.67 8.61 18.15
CA ARG A 72 -18.58 9.49 18.91
C ARG A 72 -19.92 8.83 19.25
N TRP A 73 -20.45 7.97 18.38
CA TRP A 73 -21.80 7.42 18.54
C TRP A 73 -21.80 6.07 19.27
N LYS A 74 -22.83 5.83 20.08
CA LYS A 74 -23.05 4.56 20.81
C LYS A 74 -24.33 3.87 20.30
N GLY A 75 -24.45 2.56 20.54
CA GLY A 75 -25.65 1.77 20.22
C GLY A 75 -25.93 1.66 18.71
N ALA A 76 -27.20 1.67 18.31
CA ALA A 76 -27.62 1.47 16.91
C ALA A 76 -27.02 2.49 15.92
N ARG A 77 -26.79 3.73 16.36
CA ARG A 77 -26.15 4.78 15.53
C ARG A 77 -24.68 4.45 15.21
N LYS A 78 -23.99 3.77 16.13
CA LYS A 78 -22.63 3.27 15.89
C LYS A 78 -22.60 2.23 14.79
N VAL A 79 -23.57 1.31 14.80
CA VAL A 79 -23.69 0.26 13.77
C VAL A 79 -23.89 0.87 12.38
N ALA A 80 -24.74 1.90 12.26
CA ALA A 80 -24.89 2.64 11.00
C ALA A 80 -23.57 3.29 10.55
N GLY A 81 -22.80 3.88 11.48
CA GLY A 81 -21.47 4.41 11.20
C GLY A 81 -20.47 3.35 10.73
N ILE A 82 -20.50 2.14 11.31
CA ILE A 82 -19.67 0.98 10.88
C ILE A 82 -20.01 0.61 9.43
N VAL A 83 -21.30 0.46 9.12
CA VAL A 83 -21.75 0.06 7.78
C VAL A 83 -21.34 1.09 6.72
N ILE A 84 -21.53 2.38 7.02
CA ILE A 84 -21.12 3.47 6.11
C ILE A 84 -19.60 3.48 5.93
N TYR A 85 -18.83 3.34 7.02
CA TYR A 85 -17.37 3.26 6.95
C TYR A 85 -16.91 2.09 6.08
N ILE A 86 -17.46 0.89 6.30
CA ILE A 86 -17.11 -0.31 5.52
C ILE A 86 -17.43 -0.09 4.03
N GLY A 87 -18.59 0.50 3.71
CA GLY A 87 -18.94 0.81 2.31
C GLY A 87 -17.94 1.74 1.64
N ILE A 88 -17.54 2.82 2.31
CA ILE A 88 -16.56 3.78 1.80
C ILE A 88 -15.16 3.14 1.72
N ALA A 89 -14.76 2.37 2.74
CA ALA A 89 -13.48 1.67 2.76
C ALA A 89 -13.36 0.62 1.64
N LEU A 90 -14.43 -0.13 1.36
CA LEU A 90 -14.47 -1.06 0.23
C LEU A 90 -14.35 -0.35 -1.11
N PHE A 91 -15.01 0.81 -1.26
CA PHE A 91 -14.90 1.62 -2.46
C PHE A 91 -13.49 2.19 -2.64
N CYS A 92 -12.95 2.88 -1.63
CA CYS A 92 -11.59 3.43 -1.64
C CYS A 92 -10.54 2.33 -1.84
N GLY A 93 -10.74 1.17 -1.21
CA GLY A 93 -9.91 0.00 -1.37
C GLY A 93 -9.93 -0.54 -2.80
N SER A 94 -11.10 -0.64 -3.42
CA SER A 94 -11.24 -1.07 -4.83
C SER A 94 -10.56 -0.12 -5.80
N VAL A 95 -10.67 1.19 -5.54
CA VAL A 95 -9.97 2.24 -6.29
C VAL A 95 -8.45 2.12 -6.13
N ALA A 96 -7.97 1.91 -4.91
CA ALA A 96 -6.55 1.73 -4.63
C ALA A 96 -5.97 0.48 -5.29
N ILE A 97 -6.68 -0.65 -5.24
CA ILE A 97 -6.31 -1.89 -5.94
C ILE A 97 -6.16 -1.62 -7.43
N THR A 98 -7.13 -0.92 -8.02
CA THR A 98 -7.13 -0.64 -9.46
C THR A 98 -5.97 0.29 -9.84
N SER A 99 -5.70 1.33 -9.05
CA SER A 99 -4.57 2.23 -9.27
C SER A 99 -3.22 1.51 -9.20
N TRP A 100 -2.98 0.75 -8.14
CA TRP A 100 -1.72 0.02 -7.98
C TRP A 100 -1.55 -1.07 -9.04
N TYR A 101 -2.64 -1.74 -9.42
CA TYR A 101 -2.60 -2.70 -10.50
C TYR A 101 -2.18 -2.05 -11.82
N SER A 102 -2.75 -0.89 -12.17
CA SER A 102 -2.37 -0.13 -13.37
C SER A 102 -0.92 0.33 -13.33
N GLU A 103 -0.43 0.81 -12.18
CA GLU A 103 0.96 1.24 -12.01
C GLU A 103 1.94 0.06 -12.20
N ILE A 104 1.62 -1.11 -11.63
CA ILE A 104 2.44 -2.32 -11.80
C ILE A 104 2.43 -2.79 -13.26
N LEU A 105 1.29 -2.72 -13.94
CA LEU A 105 1.20 -3.05 -15.37
C LEU A 105 2.02 -2.09 -16.23
N GLU A 106 1.99 -0.79 -15.93
CA GLU A 106 2.75 0.20 -16.69
C GLU A 106 4.26 0.00 -16.54
N ILE A 107 4.73 -0.27 -15.32
CA ILE A 107 6.14 -0.60 -15.05
C ILE A 107 6.54 -1.85 -15.85
N HIS A 108 5.72 -2.90 -15.79
CA HIS A 108 6.01 -4.14 -16.49
C HIS A 108 6.03 -3.97 -18.01
N ALA A 109 5.07 -3.23 -18.57
CA ALA A 109 5.02 -2.90 -20.00
C ALA A 109 6.22 -2.05 -20.44
N LYS A 110 6.71 -1.14 -19.59
CA LYS A 110 7.94 -0.36 -19.84
C LYS A 110 9.17 -1.26 -19.88
N GLU A 111 9.29 -2.19 -18.92
CA GLU A 111 10.39 -3.16 -18.88
C GLU A 111 10.37 -4.09 -20.10
N GLU A 112 9.19 -4.60 -20.48
CA GLU A 112 9.02 -5.45 -21.66
C GLU A 112 9.37 -4.71 -22.95
N ARG A 113 8.91 -3.46 -23.12
CA ARG A 113 9.28 -2.62 -24.26
C ARG A 113 10.78 -2.36 -24.31
N ALA A 114 11.42 -2.09 -23.18
CA ALA A 114 12.86 -1.91 -23.11
C ALA A 114 13.61 -3.20 -23.51
N LEU A 115 13.11 -4.36 -23.10
CA LEU A 115 13.66 -5.66 -23.49
C LEU A 115 13.47 -5.94 -25.00
N GLN A 116 12.28 -5.67 -25.55
CA GLN A 116 12.02 -5.79 -26.99
C GLN A 116 12.92 -4.87 -27.81
N GLN A 117 13.15 -3.63 -27.36
CA GLN A 117 14.11 -2.73 -27.98
C GLN A 117 15.53 -3.29 -27.97
N LYS A 118 15.99 -3.84 -26.83
CA LYS A 118 17.29 -4.52 -26.73
C LYS A 118 17.40 -5.67 -27.74
N TYR A 119 16.37 -6.50 -27.86
CA TYR A 119 16.33 -7.59 -28.85
C TYR A 119 16.40 -7.06 -30.28
N GLN A 120 15.62 -6.04 -30.61
CA GLN A 120 15.63 -5.45 -31.94
C GLN A 120 17.01 -4.88 -32.29
N THR A 121 17.68 -4.23 -31.34
CA THR A 121 19.05 -3.76 -31.54
C THR A 121 20.00 -4.92 -31.86
N GLN A 122 19.92 -6.03 -31.13
CA GLN A 122 20.77 -7.19 -31.37
C GLN A 122 20.47 -7.90 -32.70
N ILE A 123 19.19 -8.05 -33.06
CA ILE A 123 18.79 -8.57 -34.37
C ILE A 123 19.37 -7.70 -35.48
N ASN A 124 19.27 -6.37 -35.35
CA ASN A 124 19.84 -5.46 -36.32
C ASN A 124 21.37 -5.60 -36.42
N THR A 125 22.08 -5.81 -35.30
CA THR A 125 23.53 -6.10 -35.32
C THR A 125 23.84 -7.37 -36.11
N VAL A 126 23.08 -8.44 -35.88
CA VAL A 126 23.23 -9.72 -36.62
C VAL A 126 22.93 -9.53 -38.11
N LYS A 127 21.85 -8.82 -38.44
CA LYS A 127 21.49 -8.51 -39.83
C LYS A 127 22.57 -7.69 -40.53
N VAL A 128 23.12 -6.66 -39.89
CA VAL A 128 24.23 -5.86 -40.45
C VAL A 128 25.46 -6.73 -40.72
N ALA A 129 25.85 -7.61 -39.79
CA ALA A 129 26.98 -8.51 -39.98
C ALA A 129 26.75 -9.50 -41.12
N PHE A 130 25.54 -10.05 -41.22
CA PHE A 130 25.16 -10.92 -42.34
C PHE A 130 25.20 -10.19 -43.68
N THR A 131 24.65 -8.98 -43.75
CA THR A 131 24.70 -8.12 -44.94
C THR A 131 26.13 -7.86 -45.38
N GLN A 132 27.04 -7.59 -44.44
CA GLN A 132 28.45 -7.37 -44.78
C GLN A 132 29.09 -8.59 -45.44
N ILE A 133 28.92 -9.78 -44.84
CA ILE A 133 29.45 -11.04 -45.38
C ILE A 133 28.85 -11.36 -46.76
N MET A 134 27.53 -11.15 -46.93
CA MET A 134 26.87 -11.42 -48.21
C MET A 134 27.29 -10.42 -49.29
N ASN A 135 27.43 -9.14 -48.96
CA ASN A 135 27.91 -8.13 -49.91
C ASN A 135 29.34 -8.42 -50.39
N GLU A 136 30.21 -8.92 -49.51
CA GLU A 136 31.56 -9.37 -49.90
C GLU A 136 31.50 -10.50 -50.93
N LYS A 137 30.64 -11.51 -50.71
CA LYS A 137 30.43 -12.63 -51.65
C LYS A 137 29.80 -12.20 -52.96
N ILE A 138 28.80 -11.31 -52.92
CA ILE A 138 28.15 -10.76 -54.12
C ILE A 138 29.17 -9.97 -54.94
N THR A 139 30.00 -9.15 -54.28
CA THR A 139 31.06 -8.38 -54.94
C THR A 139 32.08 -9.30 -55.63
N ASP A 140 32.50 -10.38 -54.97
CA ASP A 140 33.39 -11.38 -55.58
C ASP A 140 32.72 -12.08 -56.78
N ALA A 141 31.45 -12.46 -56.66
CA ALA A 141 30.68 -13.04 -57.76
C ALA A 141 30.57 -12.07 -58.97
N GLU A 142 30.35 -10.79 -58.72
CA GLU A 142 30.32 -9.74 -59.74
C GLU A 142 31.66 -9.54 -60.44
N GLN A 143 32.78 -9.54 -59.69
CA GLN A 143 34.12 -9.44 -60.25
C GLN A 143 34.42 -10.63 -61.17
N ASN A 144 34.07 -11.85 -60.74
CA ASN A 144 34.19 -13.05 -61.54
C ASN A 144 33.32 -12.99 -62.81
N LEU A 145 32.09 -12.49 -62.70
CA LEU A 145 31.19 -12.25 -63.84
C LEU A 145 31.81 -11.30 -64.86
N ARG A 146 32.35 -10.16 -64.44
CA ARG A 146 33.02 -9.20 -65.33
C ARG A 146 34.21 -9.84 -66.06
N TRP A 147 34.99 -10.66 -65.38
CA TRP A 147 36.10 -11.38 -66.01
C TRP A 147 35.62 -12.40 -67.05
N ILE A 148 34.53 -13.13 -66.76
CA ILE A 148 33.91 -14.07 -67.70
C ILE A 148 33.34 -13.32 -68.91
N GLU A 149 32.63 -12.22 -68.71
CA GLU A 149 32.08 -11.39 -69.79
C GLU A 149 33.17 -10.85 -70.71
N ASN A 150 34.29 -10.38 -70.15
CA ASN A 150 35.46 -9.97 -70.92
C ASN A 150 36.06 -11.13 -71.73
N SER A 151 36.06 -12.34 -71.18
CA SER A 151 36.56 -13.55 -71.86
C SER A 151 35.63 -14.01 -72.98
N LEU A 152 34.32 -13.85 -72.78
CA LEU A 152 33.28 -14.09 -73.78
C LEU A 152 33.34 -13.06 -74.92
N ALA A 153 33.58 -11.78 -74.61
CA ALA A 153 33.76 -10.73 -75.62
C ALA A 153 34.96 -11.02 -76.55
N LYS A 154 36.02 -11.61 -76.01
CA LYS A 154 37.17 -12.08 -76.79
C LYS A 154 36.88 -13.37 -77.59
N ASN A 155 35.90 -14.16 -77.17
CA ASN A 155 35.56 -15.47 -77.76
C ASN A 155 34.03 -15.66 -77.90
N PRO A 156 33.35 -14.89 -78.77
CA PRO A 156 31.89 -14.76 -78.75
C PRO A 156 31.10 -16.04 -79.11
N GLY A 157 31.74 -17.03 -79.73
CA GLY A 157 31.12 -18.33 -80.06
C GLY A 157 31.40 -19.45 -79.05
N SER A 158 32.07 -19.16 -77.93
CA SER A 158 32.45 -20.21 -76.97
C SER A 158 31.29 -20.60 -76.05
N GLY A 159 30.73 -21.80 -76.26
CA GLY A 159 29.70 -22.36 -75.37
C GLY A 159 30.18 -22.59 -73.92
N TYR A 160 31.49 -22.79 -73.73
CA TYR A 160 32.10 -22.88 -72.39
C TYR A 160 31.92 -21.57 -71.61
N TRP A 161 32.28 -20.42 -72.20
CA TRP A 161 32.18 -19.13 -71.54
C TRP A 161 30.73 -18.70 -71.30
N GLN A 162 29.80 -19.03 -72.21
CA GLN A 162 28.37 -18.80 -72.00
C GLN A 162 27.85 -19.58 -70.80
N THR A 163 28.13 -20.89 -70.74
CA THR A 163 27.70 -21.74 -69.62
C THR A 163 28.27 -21.24 -68.29
N ARG A 164 29.55 -20.83 -68.27
CA ARG A 164 30.19 -20.27 -67.08
C ARG A 164 29.52 -18.96 -66.64
N ARG A 165 29.18 -18.07 -67.58
CA ARG A 165 28.47 -16.82 -67.26
C ARG A 165 27.14 -17.11 -66.60
N ASP A 166 26.34 -17.99 -67.19
CA ASP A 166 25.00 -18.30 -66.69
C ASP A 166 25.07 -18.94 -65.29
N GLN A 167 26.07 -19.81 -65.03
CA GLN A 167 26.32 -20.36 -63.69
C GLN A 167 26.62 -19.27 -62.64
N TYR A 168 27.46 -18.28 -62.97
CA TYR A 168 27.79 -17.22 -62.02
C TYR A 168 26.66 -16.19 -61.87
N MET A 169 25.85 -15.95 -62.92
CA MET A 169 24.64 -15.14 -62.80
C MET A 169 23.66 -15.77 -61.80
N VAL A 170 23.36 -17.06 -61.97
CA VAL A 170 22.48 -17.79 -61.04
C VAL A 170 23.05 -17.80 -59.62
N ASN A 171 24.36 -17.96 -59.46
CA ASN A 171 25.00 -17.90 -58.15
C ASN A 171 24.87 -16.51 -57.49
N ARG A 172 25.11 -15.43 -58.24
CA ARG A 172 24.94 -14.05 -57.74
C ARG A 172 23.49 -13.80 -57.33
N ASP A 173 22.54 -14.16 -58.19
CA ASP A 173 21.12 -13.92 -57.94
C ASP A 173 20.66 -14.74 -56.72
N GLY A 174 21.12 -15.98 -56.57
CA GLY A 174 20.87 -16.78 -55.37
C GLY A 174 21.44 -16.19 -54.07
N LEU A 175 22.59 -15.51 -54.13
CA LEU A 175 23.15 -14.80 -52.96
C LEU A 175 22.32 -13.55 -52.60
N ILE A 176 21.78 -12.84 -53.59
CA ILE A 176 20.87 -11.71 -53.38
C ILE A 176 19.55 -12.20 -52.76
N ASP A 177 18.98 -13.28 -53.28
CA ASP A 177 17.76 -13.88 -52.74
C ASP A 177 17.94 -14.37 -51.29
N GLU A 178 19.10 -14.96 -50.97
CA GLU A 178 19.42 -15.36 -49.58
C GLU A 178 19.52 -14.13 -48.66
N LEU A 179 20.13 -13.04 -49.13
CA LEU A 179 20.23 -11.79 -48.38
C LEU A 179 18.84 -11.19 -48.10
N ASP A 180 18.01 -11.08 -49.12
CA ASP A 180 16.66 -10.51 -48.99
C ASP A 180 15.77 -11.38 -48.10
N SER A 181 15.87 -12.71 -48.22
CA SER A 181 15.16 -13.64 -47.34
C SER A 181 15.59 -13.50 -45.88
N PHE A 182 16.89 -13.31 -45.61
CA PHE A 182 17.39 -13.15 -44.25
C PHE A 182 16.98 -11.80 -43.63
N LEU A 183 17.01 -10.74 -44.43
CA LEU A 183 16.65 -9.40 -43.97
C LEU A 183 15.15 -9.25 -43.71
N SER A 184 14.31 -9.98 -44.45
CA SER A 184 12.85 -10.00 -44.27
C SER A 184 12.37 -10.89 -43.12
N GLU A 185 13.20 -11.79 -42.59
CA GLU A 185 12.83 -12.68 -41.50
C GLU A 185 12.48 -11.88 -40.21
N MET A 186 11.27 -12.12 -39.68
CA MET A 186 10.84 -11.64 -38.36
C MET A 186 10.75 -12.84 -37.41
N PRO A 187 11.68 -12.96 -36.46
CA PRO A 187 11.72 -14.12 -35.57
C PRO A 187 10.60 -14.06 -34.52
N GLU A 188 9.86 -15.17 -34.39
CA GLU A 188 8.88 -15.37 -33.30
C GLU A 188 9.58 -15.51 -31.95
N ASP A 189 10.75 -16.14 -31.91
CA ASP A 189 11.64 -16.21 -30.75
C ASP A 189 12.96 -15.46 -31.04
N PRO A 190 13.04 -14.16 -30.67
CA PRO A 190 14.24 -13.35 -30.87
C PRO A 190 15.49 -13.96 -30.24
N GLU A 191 15.36 -14.64 -29.10
CA GLU A 191 16.51 -15.13 -28.34
C GLU A 191 17.16 -16.33 -29.03
N ALA A 192 16.37 -17.37 -29.30
CA ALA A 192 16.85 -18.54 -30.03
C ALA A 192 17.35 -18.17 -31.44
N TRP A 193 16.70 -17.20 -32.09
CA TRP A 193 17.12 -16.70 -33.40
C TRP A 193 18.47 -15.98 -33.34
N ILE A 194 18.68 -15.09 -32.36
CA ILE A 194 19.96 -14.39 -32.17
C ILE A 194 21.08 -15.39 -31.87
N GLU A 195 20.85 -16.36 -30.98
CA GLU A 195 21.86 -17.36 -30.60
C GLU A 195 22.30 -18.20 -31.81
N LYS A 196 21.33 -18.75 -32.55
CA LYS A 196 21.57 -19.55 -33.75
C LYS A 196 22.33 -18.75 -34.81
N ASN A 197 21.93 -17.52 -35.09
CA ASN A 197 22.53 -16.72 -36.17
C ASN A 197 23.86 -16.08 -35.77
N ARG A 198 24.07 -15.72 -34.50
CA ARG A 198 25.40 -15.33 -34.02
C ARG A 198 26.41 -16.46 -34.10
N ALA A 199 26.01 -17.68 -33.72
CA ALA A 199 26.86 -18.86 -33.86
C ALA A 199 27.21 -19.13 -35.34
N ARG A 200 26.23 -19.00 -36.25
CA ARG A 200 26.45 -19.11 -37.71
C ARG A 200 27.47 -18.09 -38.22
N LEU A 201 27.47 -16.87 -37.66
CA LEU A 201 28.33 -15.77 -38.09
C LEU A 201 29.64 -15.65 -37.30
N GLY A 202 29.89 -16.55 -36.33
CA GLY A 202 31.10 -16.50 -35.50
C GLY A 202 31.19 -15.27 -34.59
N MET A 203 30.05 -14.65 -34.23
CA MET A 203 30.02 -13.48 -33.33
C MET A 203 30.02 -13.91 -31.86
N GLU A 204 30.79 -13.20 -31.01
CA GLU A 204 30.75 -13.44 -29.56
C GLU A 204 29.35 -13.17 -28.98
N SER A 205 28.88 -14.07 -28.11
CA SER A 205 27.59 -13.91 -27.45
C SER A 205 27.67 -12.77 -26.44
N LEU A 206 27.01 -11.65 -26.72
CA LEU A 206 26.72 -10.67 -25.68
C LEU A 206 25.61 -11.24 -24.78
N PRO A 207 25.83 -11.42 -23.47
CA PRO A 207 24.78 -11.90 -22.58
C PRO A 207 23.64 -10.90 -22.58
N VAL A 208 22.42 -11.37 -22.87
CA VAL A 208 21.20 -10.61 -22.63
C VAL A 208 20.90 -10.63 -21.13
N SER A 209 21.77 -9.92 -20.40
CA SER A 209 21.62 -9.22 -19.12
C SER A 209 20.76 -9.87 -18.00
N ASP A 210 21.38 -10.00 -16.83
CA ASP A 210 20.84 -10.40 -15.51
C ASP A 210 19.44 -9.87 -15.12
N GLU A 211 18.94 -8.81 -15.77
CA GLU A 211 17.57 -8.29 -15.59
C GLU A 211 16.50 -9.30 -16.01
N LYS A 212 16.73 -10.04 -17.10
CA LYS A 212 15.80 -11.08 -17.57
C LYS A 212 15.72 -12.22 -16.56
N THR A 213 16.83 -12.58 -15.93
CA THR A 213 16.89 -13.62 -14.89
C THR A 213 16.02 -13.25 -13.70
N LYS A 214 15.99 -11.97 -13.29
CA LYS A 214 15.14 -11.51 -12.18
C LYS A 214 13.66 -11.53 -12.53
N LEU A 215 13.26 -10.99 -13.68
CA LEU A 215 11.85 -10.98 -14.10
C LEU A 215 11.30 -12.39 -14.31
N ARG A 216 12.06 -13.24 -15.02
CA ARG A 216 11.68 -14.64 -15.25
C ARG A 216 11.70 -15.44 -13.94
N ALA A 217 12.61 -15.16 -13.00
CA ALA A 217 12.62 -15.81 -11.69
C ALA A 217 11.41 -15.40 -10.84
N ILE A 218 11.00 -14.12 -10.88
CA ILE A 218 9.78 -13.66 -10.19
C ILE A 218 8.56 -14.33 -10.81
N ASP A 219 8.47 -14.37 -12.14
CA ASP A 219 7.35 -15.02 -12.82
C ASP A 219 7.27 -16.51 -12.53
N THR A 220 8.42 -17.20 -12.59
CA THR A 220 8.55 -18.62 -12.28
C THR A 220 8.24 -18.89 -10.80
N ALA A 221 8.71 -18.04 -9.88
CA ALA A 221 8.44 -18.18 -8.45
C ALA A 221 6.95 -17.98 -8.15
N ILE A 222 6.30 -17.00 -8.78
CA ILE A 222 4.87 -16.76 -8.63
C ILE A 222 4.07 -17.95 -9.20
N GLN A 223 4.42 -18.43 -10.38
CA GLN A 223 3.75 -19.58 -11.00
C GLN A 223 3.93 -20.86 -10.18
N ASN A 224 5.12 -21.09 -9.63
CA ASN A 224 5.41 -22.26 -8.79
C ASN A 224 4.73 -22.19 -7.42
N THR A 225 4.61 -20.99 -6.84
CA THR A 225 4.07 -20.83 -5.48
C THR A 225 2.55 -20.71 -5.47
N TRP A 226 1.97 -20.03 -6.46
CA TRP A 226 0.54 -19.69 -6.48
C TRP A 226 -0.24 -20.39 -7.60
N HIS A 227 0.44 -21.06 -8.54
CA HIS A 227 -0.18 -21.63 -9.76
C HIS A 227 -1.02 -20.62 -10.54
N MET A 228 -0.60 -19.36 -10.52
CA MET A 228 -1.28 -18.24 -11.16
C MET A 228 -0.32 -17.50 -12.08
N ASN A 229 -0.87 -16.88 -13.13
CA ASN A 229 -0.15 -15.90 -13.91
C ASN A 229 0.24 -14.72 -13.02
N THR A 230 1.35 -14.04 -13.32
CA THR A 230 1.88 -12.94 -12.52
C THR A 230 0.93 -11.77 -12.39
N GLU A 231 0.17 -11.47 -13.44
CA GLU A 231 -0.92 -10.50 -13.38
C GLU A 231 -1.98 -10.87 -12.32
N LYS A 232 -2.40 -12.14 -12.28
CA LYS A 232 -3.40 -12.63 -11.32
C LYS A 232 -2.86 -12.60 -9.89
N ALA A 233 -1.60 -12.98 -9.69
CA ALA A 233 -0.96 -12.94 -8.39
C ALA A 233 -0.76 -11.51 -7.88
N LYS A 234 -0.30 -10.58 -8.74
CA LYS A 234 -0.19 -9.14 -8.42
C LYS A 234 -1.55 -8.56 -8.01
N LYS A 235 -2.62 -8.89 -8.74
CA LYS A 235 -3.99 -8.51 -8.38
C LYS A 235 -4.42 -9.06 -7.02
N LEU A 236 -4.15 -10.34 -6.75
CA LEU A 236 -4.48 -10.99 -5.48
C LEU A 236 -3.74 -10.34 -4.30
N VAL A 237 -2.44 -10.07 -4.44
CA VAL A 237 -1.62 -9.41 -3.42
C VAL A 237 -2.13 -8.00 -3.14
N ALA A 238 -2.46 -7.22 -4.18
CA ALA A 238 -3.04 -5.90 -4.02
C ALA A 238 -4.37 -5.94 -3.24
N ILE A 239 -5.25 -6.90 -3.55
CA ILE A 239 -6.51 -7.12 -2.83
C ILE A 239 -6.24 -7.46 -1.36
N VAL A 240 -5.35 -8.42 -1.08
CA VAL A 240 -5.03 -8.85 0.29
C VAL A 240 -4.45 -7.69 1.10
N PHE A 241 -3.54 -6.91 0.53
CA PHE A 241 -2.91 -5.78 1.21
C PHE A 241 -3.93 -4.71 1.61
N VAL A 242 -4.86 -4.36 0.70
CA VAL A 242 -5.93 -3.40 0.98
C VAL A 242 -6.88 -3.92 2.05
N VAL A 243 -7.27 -5.20 1.98
CA VAL A 243 -8.13 -5.83 3.00
C VAL A 243 -7.47 -5.78 4.39
N VAL A 244 -6.18 -6.12 4.47
CA VAL A 244 -5.43 -6.09 5.74
C VAL A 244 -5.33 -4.67 6.30
N ILE A 245 -5.08 -3.67 5.47
CA ILE A 245 -5.04 -2.26 5.90
C ILE A 245 -6.39 -1.82 6.44
N GLU A 246 -7.48 -2.05 5.71
CA GLU A 246 -8.81 -1.55 6.09
C GLU A 246 -9.34 -2.27 7.33
N LEU A 247 -9.14 -3.60 7.43
CA LEU A 247 -9.42 -4.35 8.66
C LEU A 247 -8.58 -3.83 9.83
N GLY A 248 -7.31 -3.48 9.58
CA GLY A 248 -6.43 -2.85 10.56
C GLY A 248 -7.01 -1.54 11.10
N ILE A 249 -7.50 -0.64 10.25
CA ILE A 249 -8.10 0.64 10.66
C ILE A 249 -9.37 0.41 11.49
N VAL A 250 -10.26 -0.49 11.06
CA VAL A 250 -11.47 -0.84 11.80
C VAL A 250 -11.12 -1.40 13.18
N LEU A 251 -10.17 -2.32 13.25
CA LEU A 251 -9.76 -2.96 14.49
C LEU A 251 -9.09 -1.95 15.44
N LEU A 252 -8.29 -1.02 14.90
CA LEU A 252 -7.73 0.10 15.65
C LEU A 252 -8.81 1.03 16.20
N ALA A 253 -9.82 1.39 15.39
CA ALA A 253 -10.93 2.22 15.83
C ALA A 253 -11.70 1.57 16.99
N VAL A 254 -11.93 0.24 16.93
CA VAL A 254 -12.55 -0.52 18.02
C VAL A 254 -11.64 -0.54 19.27
N MET A 255 -10.33 -0.77 19.11
CA MET A 255 -9.38 -0.78 20.22
C MET A 255 -9.22 0.59 20.90
N ALA A 256 -9.36 1.69 20.16
CA ALA A 256 -9.30 3.05 20.71
C ALA A 256 -10.40 3.30 21.76
N GLU A 257 -11.55 2.65 21.61
CA GLU A 257 -12.71 2.80 22.50
C GLU A 257 -12.62 1.90 23.74
N TRP A 258 -12.02 0.71 23.61
CA TRP A 258 -11.70 -0.14 24.77
C TRP A 258 -10.70 0.51 25.73
N GLY A 259 -9.86 1.43 25.25
CA GLY A 259 -8.97 2.22 26.11
C GLY A 259 -9.64 3.40 26.83
N ASP A 260 -10.85 3.81 26.45
CA ASP A 260 -11.55 5.00 26.95
C ASP A 260 -12.73 4.66 27.88
N GLN A 261 -13.13 3.38 27.97
CA GLN A 261 -14.22 2.96 28.86
C GLN A 261 -13.87 3.02 30.36
N SER A 262 -12.59 3.13 30.73
CA SER A 262 -12.19 3.32 32.13
C SER A 262 -12.33 4.77 32.61
N GLU A 263 -12.45 5.76 31.73
CA GLU A 263 -12.43 7.20 32.11
C GLU A 263 -13.77 7.91 31.92
N LYS A 264 -14.80 7.25 31.34
CA LYS A 264 -16.04 7.93 30.96
C LYS A 264 -17.30 7.61 31.77
N ASN A 265 -17.20 6.89 32.88
CA ASN A 265 -18.29 6.73 33.85
C ASN A 265 -17.78 6.70 35.30
N VAL A 266 -16.68 7.38 35.63
CA VAL A 266 -16.51 7.88 37.01
C VAL A 266 -16.85 9.35 36.94
N THR A 267 -18.15 9.64 36.93
CA THR A 267 -18.61 10.95 37.35
C THR A 267 -17.91 11.27 38.67
N VAL A 268 -17.40 12.48 38.85
CA VAL A 268 -16.83 12.99 40.11
C VAL A 268 -17.72 12.63 41.33
N HIS A 269 -19.01 12.41 41.07
CA HIS A 269 -20.07 11.92 41.95
C HIS A 269 -19.86 10.53 42.61
N ASP A 270 -19.19 9.56 41.97
CA ASP A 270 -18.84 8.28 42.61
C ASP A 270 -17.58 8.39 43.47
N ALA A 271 -16.72 9.38 43.17
CA ALA A 271 -15.50 9.62 43.93
C ALA A 271 -15.80 10.07 45.36
N LEU A 272 -16.81 10.91 45.61
CA LEU A 272 -17.19 11.31 46.98
C LEU A 272 -17.67 10.12 47.80
N SER A 273 -18.60 9.34 47.26
CA SER A 273 -19.11 8.11 47.89
C SER A 273 -17.95 7.14 48.18
N ASP A 274 -17.05 6.93 47.22
CA ASP A 274 -15.97 5.97 47.35
C ASP A 274 -14.84 6.45 48.27
N ILE A 275 -14.52 7.75 48.27
CA ILE A 275 -13.60 8.38 49.24
C ILE A 275 -14.15 8.20 50.66
N LEU A 276 -15.44 8.49 50.86
CA LEU A 276 -16.07 8.35 52.18
C LEU A 276 -16.16 6.88 52.61
N LYS A 277 -16.51 5.96 51.71
CA LYS A 277 -16.58 4.51 51.99
C LYS A 277 -15.21 3.92 52.30
N THR A 278 -14.15 4.38 51.62
CA THR A 278 -12.77 3.93 51.86
C THR A 278 -12.25 4.43 53.20
N ARG A 279 -12.63 5.65 53.62
CA ARG A 279 -12.09 6.28 54.84
C ARG A 279 -12.90 5.98 56.11
N HIS A 280 -14.22 5.87 56.01
CA HIS A 280 -15.13 5.75 57.16
C HIS A 280 -15.95 4.45 57.15
N GLY A 281 -15.83 3.61 56.12
CA GLY A 281 -16.52 2.34 56.02
C GLY A 281 -17.94 2.46 55.43
N LYS A 282 -18.33 1.44 54.65
CA LYS A 282 -19.60 1.44 53.88
C LYS A 282 -20.85 1.65 54.74
N ARG A 283 -20.91 1.00 55.91
CA ARG A 283 -22.06 1.02 56.81
C ARG A 283 -22.30 2.40 57.43
N ASP A 284 -21.23 3.10 57.79
CA ASP A 284 -21.34 4.42 58.41
C ASP A 284 -21.73 5.50 57.39
N VAL A 285 -21.27 5.37 56.15
CA VAL A 285 -21.70 6.24 55.02
C VAL A 285 -23.18 6.03 54.69
N GLU A 286 -23.67 4.79 54.67
CA GLU A 286 -25.10 4.51 54.44
C GLU A 286 -25.99 5.07 55.57
N MET A 287 -25.56 4.94 56.83
CA MET A 287 -26.26 5.55 57.97
C MET A 287 -26.22 7.08 57.92
N PHE A 288 -25.11 7.67 57.47
CA PHE A 288 -25.00 9.11 57.25
C PHE A 288 -26.02 9.59 56.22
N ILE A 289 -26.10 8.91 55.07
CA ILE A 289 -27.05 9.24 54.00
C ILE A 289 -28.49 9.16 54.53
N GLN A 290 -28.85 8.08 55.22
CA GLN A 290 -30.20 7.92 55.77
C GLN A 290 -30.57 9.02 56.77
N LYS A 291 -29.67 9.39 57.68
CA LYS A 291 -29.94 10.41 58.70
C LYS A 291 -29.93 11.84 58.15
N CYS A 292 -29.12 12.12 57.13
CA CYS A 292 -28.97 13.47 56.59
C CYS A 292 -29.97 13.78 55.46
N ARG A 293 -30.57 12.78 54.81
CA ARG A 293 -31.49 12.98 53.68
C ARG A 293 -32.72 13.80 54.03
N ASP A 294 -33.47 13.38 55.06
CA ASP A 294 -34.74 14.03 55.42
C ASP A 294 -34.56 15.46 55.97
N PRO A 295 -33.57 15.75 56.83
CA PRO A 295 -33.26 17.12 57.25
C PRO A 295 -32.85 18.02 56.09
N TYR A 296 -32.07 17.48 55.14
CA TYR A 296 -31.59 18.23 53.98
C TYR A 296 -32.73 18.55 53.00
N MET A 297 -33.67 17.61 52.78
CA MET A 297 -34.89 17.86 51.99
C MET A 297 -35.76 18.98 52.59
N LYS A 298 -35.81 19.10 53.92
CA LYS A 298 -36.68 20.07 54.61
C LYS A 298 -36.07 21.46 54.75
N THR A 299 -34.76 21.54 54.96
CA THR A 299 -34.08 22.80 55.31
C THR A 299 -33.06 23.27 54.27
N GLY A 300 -32.74 22.43 53.28
CA GLY A 300 -31.68 22.67 52.29
C GLY A 300 -30.26 22.61 52.88
N LYS A 301 -30.12 22.24 54.16
CA LYS A 301 -28.83 22.24 54.88
C LYS A 301 -28.56 20.90 55.53
N LEU A 302 -27.28 20.54 55.62
CA LEU A 302 -26.84 19.37 56.38
C LEU A 302 -27.06 19.62 57.88
N PRO A 303 -27.42 18.58 58.66
CA PRO A 303 -27.60 18.70 60.10
C PRO A 303 -26.29 19.13 60.79
N GLY A 304 -26.44 19.88 61.88
CA GLY A 304 -25.30 20.36 62.66
C GLY A 304 -24.51 19.21 63.30
N SER A 305 -23.22 19.42 63.61
CA SER A 305 -22.40 18.39 64.27
C SER A 305 -22.99 17.88 65.59
N SER A 306 -23.77 18.70 66.30
CA SER A 306 -24.49 18.31 67.54
C SER A 306 -25.62 17.31 67.29
N GLU A 307 -26.25 17.35 66.12
CA GLU A 307 -27.40 16.53 65.73
C GLU A 307 -26.98 15.15 65.17
N LEU A 308 -25.71 15.01 64.81
CA LEU A 308 -25.13 13.75 64.38
C LEU A 308 -24.54 12.97 65.55
N THR A 309 -24.72 11.64 65.52
CA THR A 309 -24.05 10.70 66.44
C THR A 309 -22.53 10.81 66.29
N GLY A 310 -21.77 10.55 67.36
CA GLY A 310 -20.30 10.69 67.37
C GLY A 310 -19.57 9.97 66.23
N ARG A 311 -20.13 8.86 65.74
CA ARG A 311 -19.63 8.10 64.57
C ARG A 311 -19.78 8.78 63.21
N LEU A 312 -20.75 9.70 63.06
CA LEU A 312 -21.10 10.32 61.78
C LEU A 312 -20.53 11.75 61.64
N ARG A 313 -20.12 12.36 62.75
CA ARG A 313 -19.46 13.68 62.76
C ARG A 313 -18.16 13.73 61.94
N PRO A 314 -17.30 12.69 61.93
CA PRO A 314 -16.09 12.69 61.10
C PRO A 314 -16.38 12.75 59.60
N ILE A 315 -17.51 12.18 59.16
CA ILE A 315 -17.95 12.23 57.75
C ILE A 315 -18.32 13.66 57.38
N LEU A 316 -19.12 14.34 58.20
CA LEU A 316 -19.48 15.75 58.00
C LEU A 316 -18.25 16.67 57.97
N LYS A 317 -17.30 16.44 58.89
CA LYS A 317 -16.02 17.17 58.92
C LYS A 317 -15.21 16.95 57.64
N THR A 318 -15.16 15.72 57.14
CA THR A 318 -14.48 15.39 55.87
C THR A 318 -15.15 16.08 54.68
N ILE A 319 -16.48 16.23 54.69
CA ILE A 319 -17.20 16.93 53.63
C ILE A 319 -16.88 18.43 53.66
N ALA A 320 -16.87 19.04 54.85
CA ALA A 320 -16.56 20.45 55.03
C ALA A 320 -15.09 20.80 54.70
N GLU A 321 -14.14 19.95 55.08
CA GLU A 321 -12.69 20.17 54.85
C GLU A 321 -12.31 20.06 53.37
N ASN A 322 -13.01 19.23 52.59
CA ASN A 322 -12.71 19.04 51.18
C ASN A 322 -13.52 19.97 50.25
N GLY A 323 -14.39 20.81 50.80
CA GLY A 323 -15.10 21.86 50.04
C GLY A 323 -16.01 21.34 48.92
N PHE A 324 -16.70 20.21 49.12
CA PHE A 324 -17.61 19.66 48.11
C PHE A 324 -18.77 20.61 47.80
N GLU A 325 -19.18 20.65 46.54
CA GLU A 325 -20.27 21.51 46.08
C GLU A 325 -21.65 20.99 46.54
N GLU A 326 -22.65 21.87 46.57
CA GLU A 326 -24.02 21.52 46.95
C GLU A 326 -24.63 20.43 46.03
N SER A 327 -24.22 20.41 44.76
CA SER A 327 -24.56 19.40 43.76
C SER A 327 -24.07 18.00 44.15
N ASP A 328 -22.85 17.89 44.69
CA ASP A 328 -22.27 16.63 45.15
C ASP A 328 -22.99 16.10 46.40
N ILE A 329 -23.41 17.00 47.30
CA ILE A 329 -24.16 16.66 48.52
C ILE A 329 -25.57 16.16 48.16
N LYS A 330 -26.29 16.83 47.26
CA LYS A 330 -27.61 16.38 46.77
C LYS A 330 -27.52 14.99 46.15
N THR A 331 -26.48 14.76 45.37
CA THR A 331 -26.23 13.48 44.71
C THR A 331 -25.89 12.37 45.70
N LEU A 332 -25.02 12.63 46.69
CA LEU A 332 -24.72 11.71 47.79
C LEU A 332 -25.99 11.29 48.55
N LEU A 333 -26.89 12.25 48.79
CA LEU A 333 -28.16 12.01 49.49
C LEU A 333 -29.27 11.42 48.60
N ARG A 334 -29.00 11.21 47.29
CA ARG A 334 -29.98 10.75 46.29
C ARG A 334 -31.25 11.60 46.30
N ILE A 335 -31.04 12.91 46.27
CA ILE A 335 -32.07 13.94 46.14
C ILE A 335 -31.94 14.52 44.73
N GLN A 336 -33.01 14.43 43.94
CA GLN A 336 -33.08 15.00 42.59
C GLN A 336 -33.50 16.46 42.64
#